data_AF-A0A5J4QCI0-F1
#
_entry.id   AF-A0A5J4QCI0-F1
#
_cell.length_a   1.000
_cell.length_b   1.000
_cell.length_c   1.000
_cell.angle_alpha   90.00
_cell.angle_beta   90.00
_cell.angle_gamma   90.00
#
_symmetry.space_group_name_H-M   'P 1'
#
loop_
_entity.id
_entity.type
_entity.pdbx_description
1 polymer ?
#
loop_
_entity_poly.entity_id
_entity_poly.type
_entity_poly.pdbx_seq_one_letter_code
_entity_poly.pdbx_strand_id
1 'polypeptide(L)' 'MYRIPKTLDNDIADLGALAKEYREEKINTAQFKTYHVPMGVYEQRTDGTYMVRIRTTGGVISPEQYLRVIDIAQRHKSD' A
#
# COMPACT_ATOMS: atom_id res chain seq x y z
N MET A 1 4.56 -11.33 -20.66
CA MET A 1 4.98 -11.29 -19.24
C MET A 1 4.98 -9.84 -18.79
N TYR A 2 4.24 -9.51 -17.73
CA TYR A 2 4.21 -8.17 -17.16
C TYR A 2 5.57 -7.83 -16.55
N ARG A 3 6.11 -6.63 -16.85
CA ARG A 3 7.37 -6.16 -16.28
C ARG A 3 7.06 -5.17 -15.17
N ILE A 4 7.59 -5.44 -13.99
CA ILE A 4 7.47 -4.53 -12.85
C ILE A 4 8.30 -3.27 -13.18
N PRO A 5 7.76 -2.05 -12.98
CA PRO A 5 8.51 -0.82 -13.14
C PRO A 5 9.75 -0.82 -12.26
N LYS A 6 10.90 -0.40 -12.81
CA LYS A 6 12.15 -0.30 -12.03
C LYS A 6 12.09 0.74 -10.91
N THR A 7 11.13 1.67 -10.98
CA THR A 7 10.91 2.70 -9.97
C THR A 7 10.10 2.21 -8.78
N LEU A 8 9.44 1.05 -8.88
CA LEU A 8 8.45 0.63 -7.88
C LEU A 8 9.03 0.57 -6.46
N ASP A 9 10.28 0.12 -6.32
CA ASP A 9 10.94 0.07 -5.02
C ASP A 9 11.12 1.48 -4.42
N ASN A 10 11.47 2.47 -5.25
CA ASN A 10 11.57 3.86 -4.83
C ASN A 10 10.18 4.44 -4.54
N ASP A 11 9.18 4.16 -5.38
CA ASP A 11 7.80 4.62 -5.19
C ASP A 11 7.23 4.11 -3.84
N ILE A 12 7.55 2.87 -3.46
CA ILE A 12 7.18 2.28 -2.16
C ILE A 12 7.93 2.98 -1.01
N ALA A 13 9.23 3.24 -1.17
CA ALA A 13 10.04 3.92 -0.16
C ALA A 13 9.56 5.36 0.09
N ASP A 14 9.24 6.10 -0.98
CA ASP A 14 8.75 7.47 -0.95
C ASP A 14 7.39 7.55 -0.26
N LEU A 15 6.47 6.61 -0.56
CA LEU A 15 5.20 6.51 0.17
C LEU A 15 5.43 6.28 1.68
N GLY A 16 6.43 5.46 2.04
CA GLY A 16 6.80 5.23 3.43
C GLY A 16 7.28 6.48 4.14
N ALA A 17 8.10 7.30 3.48
CA ALA A 17 8.56 8.59 4.01
C ALA A 17 7.39 9.57 4.19
N LEU A 18 6.51 9.68 3.19
CA LEU A 18 5.32 10.53 3.25
C LEU A 18 4.33 10.08 4.33
N ALA A 19 4.15 8.79 4.54
CA ALA A 19 3.32 8.26 5.62
C ALA A 19 3.88 8.64 7.00
N LYS A 20 5.20 8.72 7.15
CA LYS A 20 5.84 9.22 8.37
C LYS A 20 5.57 10.72 8.56
N GLU A 21 5.73 11.53 7.51
CA GLU A 21 5.44 12.96 7.57
C GLU A 21 3.97 13.25 7.87
N TYR A 22 3.05 12.48 7.30
CA TYR A 22 1.62 12.59 7.58
C TYR A 22 1.31 12.29 9.05
N ARG A 23 1.91 11.23 9.61
CA ARG A 23 1.80 10.90 11.03
C ARG A 23 2.39 11.95 11.97
N GLU A 24 3.37 12.71 11.49
CA GLU A 24 4.00 13.83 12.20
C GLU A 24 3.28 15.16 11.94
N GLU A 25 2.12 15.13 11.27
CA GLU A 25 1.29 16.30 10.92
C GLU A 25 2.01 17.36 10.06
N LYS A 26 3.10 16.96 9.38
CA LYS A 26 3.87 17.84 8.49
C LYS A 26 3.19 18.08 7.14
N ILE A 27 2.38 17.11 6.71
CA ILE A 27 1.54 17.20 5.51
C ILE A 27 0.09 16.90 5.90
N ASN A 28 -0.86 17.51 5.22
CA ASN A 28 -2.28 17.30 5.49
C ASN A 28 -2.85 16.10 4.71
N THR A 29 -4.08 15.70 5.04
CA THR A 29 -4.77 14.56 4.42
C THR A 29 -4.92 14.71 2.91
N ALA A 30 -5.21 15.91 2.41
CA ALA A 30 -5.35 16.16 0.97
C ALA A 30 -4.02 15.94 0.24
N GLN A 31 -2.90 16.36 0.83
CA GLN A 31 -1.57 16.10 0.32
C GLN A 31 -1.22 14.60 0.40
N PHE A 32 -1.44 13.93 1.53
CA PHE A 32 -1.13 12.50 1.64
C PHE A 32 -1.94 11.66 0.64
N LYS A 33 -3.22 12.02 0.43
CA LYS A 33 -4.14 11.37 -0.51
C LYS A 33 -3.65 11.31 -1.94
N THR A 34 -2.92 12.32 -2.42
CA THR A 34 -2.41 12.31 -3.80
C THR A 34 -1.34 11.23 -4.03
N TYR A 35 -0.68 10.76 -2.96
CA TYR A 35 0.40 9.77 -3.05
C TYR A 35 -0.07 8.34 -2.73
N HIS A 36 -0.86 8.15 -1.66
CA HIS A 36 -1.21 6.79 -1.23
C HIS A 36 -2.29 6.14 -2.13
N VAL A 37 -3.20 6.93 -2.71
CA VAL A 37 -4.29 6.43 -3.57
C VAL A 37 -3.77 5.77 -4.87
N PRO A 38 -2.85 6.39 -5.64
CA PRO A 38 -2.26 5.73 -6.80
C PRO A 38 -1.54 4.41 -6.48
N MET A 39 -0.96 4.32 -5.27
CA MET A 39 -0.29 3.12 -4.77
C MET A 39 -1.26 2.02 -4.29
N GLY A 40 -2.57 2.26 -4.38
CA GLY A 40 -3.59 1.29 -4.00
C GLY A 40 -3.84 1.21 -2.49
N VAL A 41 -3.41 2.21 -1.73
CA VAL A 41 -3.73 2.35 -0.31
C VAL A 41 -4.92 3.32 -0.20
N TYR A 42 -5.94 2.98 0.57
CA TYR A 42 -7.17 3.78 0.69
C TYR A 42 -7.57 3.90 2.15
N GLU A 43 -7.81 5.13 2.62
CA GLU A 43 -8.37 5.36 3.94
C GLU A 43 -9.80 4.79 4.04
N GLN A 44 -10.11 4.14 5.14
CA GLN A 44 -11.46 3.61 5.42
C GLN A 44 -12.30 4.64 6.18
N ARG A 45 -13.54 4.28 6.54
CA ARG A 45 -14.43 5.15 7.32
C ARG A 45 -14.01 5.31 8.78
N THR A 46 -13.13 4.44 9.25
CA THR A 46 -12.51 4.55 10.57
C THR A 46 -11.18 5.28 10.40
N ASP A 47 -11.07 6.46 11.02
CA ASP A 47 -9.88 7.30 10.89
C ASP A 47 -8.60 6.54 11.24
N GLY A 48 -7.56 6.75 10.43
CA GLY A 48 -6.26 6.09 10.62
C GLY A 48 -6.21 4.62 10.22
N THR A 49 -7.31 4.06 9.66
CA THR A 49 -7.31 2.70 9.10
C THR A 49 -7.30 2.73 7.57
N TYR A 50 -6.61 1.76 6.96
CA TYR A 50 -6.36 1.75 5.53
C TYR A 50 -6.57 0.36 4.93
N MET A 51 -7.24 0.33 3.77
CA MET A 51 -7.30 -0.83 2.90
C MET A 51 -6.15 -0.78 1.90
N VAL A 52 -5.49 -1.92 1.66
CA VAL A 52 -4.44 -2.06 0.65
C VAL A 52 -4.92 -3.01 -0.46
N ARG A 53 -5.00 -2.50 -1.68
CA ARG A 53 -5.36 -3.28 -2.86
C ARG A 53 -4.12 -3.88 -3.50
N ILE A 54 -3.97 -5.20 -3.39
CA ILE A 54 -2.89 -5.94 -4.04
C ILE A 54 -3.21 -6.11 -5.53
N ARG A 55 -2.26 -5.71 -6.40
CA ARG A 55 -2.39 -5.85 -7.85
C ARG A 55 -1.95 -7.25 -8.30
N THR A 56 -2.90 -8.06 -8.75
CA THR A 56 -2.64 -9.36 -9.40
C THR A 56 -2.86 -9.24 -10.91
N THR A 57 -1.78 -9.04 -11.67
CA THR A 57 -1.89 -8.85 -13.13
C THR A 57 -2.49 -10.09 -13.80
N GLY A 58 -3.58 -9.89 -14.57
CA GLY A 58 -4.33 -10.99 -15.19
C GLY A 58 -5.10 -11.88 -14.21
N GLY A 59 -5.24 -11.46 -12.94
CA GLY A 59 -5.90 -12.25 -11.90
C GLY A 59 -5.09 -13.45 -11.41
N VAL A 60 -3.83 -13.59 -11.83
CA VAL A 60 -2.98 -14.72 -11.47
C VAL A 60 -2.16 -14.40 -10.23
N ILE A 61 -2.20 -15.30 -9.25
CA ILE A 61 -1.38 -15.29 -8.04
C ILE A 61 -0.92 -16.72 -7.77
N SER A 62 0.38 -16.93 -7.53
CA SER A 62 0.88 -18.27 -7.18
C SER A 62 0.53 -18.63 -5.74
N PRO A 63 0.49 -19.92 -5.38
CA PRO A 63 0.32 -20.35 -3.98
C PRO A 63 1.34 -19.69 -3.04
N GLU A 64 2.60 -19.58 -3.45
CA GLU A 64 3.66 -18.93 -2.66
C GLU A 64 3.37 -17.45 -2.44
N GLN A 65 2.96 -16.72 -3.48
CA GLN A 65 2.58 -15.31 -3.36
C GLN A 65 1.37 -15.15 -2.43
N TYR A 66 0.38 -16.02 -2.56
CA TYR A 66 -0.82 -15.97 -1.72
C TYR A 66 -0.51 -16.25 -0.24
N LEU A 67 0.37 -17.22 0.05
CA LEU A 67 0.87 -17.45 1.41
C LEU A 67 1.56 -16.21 2.00
N ARG A 68 2.31 -15.45 1.18
CA ARG A 68 2.92 -14.18 1.63
C ARG A 68 1.87 -13.11 1.91
N VAL A 69 0.78 -13.05 1.13
CA VAL A 69 -0.34 -12.15 1.41
C VAL A 69 -1.00 -12.49 2.75
N ILE A 70 -1.25 -13.77 3.01
CA ILE A 70 -1.82 -14.25 4.29
C ILE A 70 -0.92 -13.86 5.46
N ASP A 71 0.38 -14.12 5.36
CA ASP A 71 1.36 -13.76 6.41
C ASP A 71 1.37 -12.24 6.68
N ILE A 72 1.33 -11.40 5.64
CA ILE A 72 1.24 -9.93 5.79
C ILE A 72 -0.05 -9.54 6.51
N ALA A 73 -1.20 -10.07 6.08
CA ALA A 73 -2.49 -9.77 6.70
C ALA A 73 -2.51 -10.14 8.19
N GLN A 74 -1.99 -11.31 8.54
CA GLN A 74 -1.87 -11.76 9.93
C GLN A 74 -0.93 -10.87 10.76
N ARG A 75 0.25 -10.51 10.22
CA ARG A 75 1.21 -9.63 10.91
C ARG A 75 0.62 -8.25 11.22
N HIS A 76 -0.24 -7.74 10.35
CA HIS A 76 -0.89 -6.45 10.53
C HIS A 76 -2.29 -6.53 11.16
N LYS A 77 -2.75 -7.73 11.53
CA LYS A 77 -4.11 -7.98 12.05
C LYS A 77 -5.18 -7.35 11.15
N SER A 78 -5.00 -7.48 9.85
CA SER A 78 -5.98 -7.03 8.87
C SER A 78 -7.26 -7.85 9.02
N ASP A 79 -8.40 -7.16 9.01
CA ASP A 79 -9.75 -7.73 9.10
C ASP A 79 -10.14 -8.55 7.86
#